data_AF-A0A7D4BS90-F1
#
_entry.id   AF-A0A7D4BS90-F1
#
_cell.length_a   1.000
_cell.length_b   1.000
_cell.length_c   1.000
_cell.angle_alpha   90.00
_cell.angle_beta   90.00
_cell.angle_gamma   90.00
#
_symmetry.space_group_name_H-M   'P 1'
#
loop_
_entity.id
_entity.type
_entity.pdbx_description
1 polymer ?
#
loop_
_entity_poly.entity_id
_entity_poly.type
_entity_poly.pdbx_seq_one_letter_code
_entity_poly.pdbx_strand_id
1 'polypeptide(L)' 'MISRRRGFNTEKLKRIHRKEILFNTCEIEAINQYCKKYKVKNKSKFIREAIISKVLNQFDQDYPRLF' A
#
# COMPACT_ATOMS: atom_id res chain seq x y z
N MET A 1 -7.52 -16.59 21.20
CA MET A 1 -6.86 -17.69 20.47
C MET A 1 -6.85 -17.35 18.98
N ILE A 2 -5.68 -17.05 18.39
CA ILE A 2 -5.56 -16.83 16.94
C ILE A 2 -5.16 -18.16 16.32
N SER A 3 -6.07 -18.78 15.57
CA SER A 3 -5.80 -19.98 14.79
C SER A 3 -4.72 -19.65 13.74
N ARG A 4 -3.50 -20.14 13.95
CA ARG A 4 -2.44 -20.02 12.94
C ARG A 4 -2.83 -20.89 11.76
N ARG A 5 -3.29 -20.29 10.66
CA ARG A 5 -3.41 -21.00 9.37
C ARG A 5 -2.03 -21.58 9.03
N ARG A 6 -1.92 -22.91 8.93
CA ARG A 6 -0.68 -23.60 8.54
C ARG A 6 -0.21 -23.03 7.19
N GLY A 7 1.05 -22.60 7.12
CA GLY A 7 1.67 -22.04 5.90
C GLY A 7 1.85 -20.51 5.87
N PHE A 8 1.26 -19.75 6.79
CA PHE A 8 1.42 -18.30 6.82
C PHE A 8 2.70 -17.90 7.59
N ASN A 9 3.80 -17.63 6.87
CA ASN A 9 5.02 -17.12 7.50
C ASN A 9 4.84 -15.65 7.90
N THR A 10 4.40 -15.42 9.13
CA THR A 10 4.13 -14.09 9.69
C THR A 10 5.38 -13.20 9.76
N GLU A 11 6.57 -13.79 9.83
CA GLU A 11 7.83 -13.04 9.91
C GLU A 11 8.12 -12.28 8.62
N LYS A 12 7.86 -12.89 7.46
CA LYS A 12 8.08 -12.26 6.14
C LYS A 12 7.11 -11.12 5.85
N LEU A 13 6.01 -11.02 6.59
CA LEU A 13 4.98 -9.99 6.41
C LEU A 13 5.15 -8.80 7.35
N LYS A 14 6.12 -8.87 8.27
CA LYS A 14 6.43 -7.76 9.17
C LYS A 14 6.99 -6.58 8.38
N ARG A 15 6.46 -5.40 8.67
CA ARG A 15 6.86 -4.14 8.02
C ARG A 15 8.09 -3.57 8.76
N ILE A 16 9.26 -4.14 8.49
CA ILE A 16 10.52 -3.76 9.16
C ILE A 16 11.34 -2.73 8.38
N HIS A 17 11.11 -2.60 7.07
CA HIS A 17 11.89 -1.70 6.22
C HIS A 17 11.30 -0.28 6.25
N ARG A 18 12.02 0.67 6.86
CA ARG A 18 11.69 2.09 6.84
C ARG A 18 11.99 2.66 5.44
N LYS A 19 11.05 3.46 4.92
CA LYS A 19 11.18 4.19 3.66
C LYS A 19 10.63 5.60 3.87
N GLU A 20 11.30 6.59 3.28
CA GLU A 20 10.91 8.00 3.32
C GLU A 20 10.55 8.45 1.90
N ILE A 21 9.53 9.29 1.79
CA ILE A 21 9.07 9.89 0.53
C ILE A 21 8.91 11.38 0.83
N LEU A 22 9.50 12.21 -0.03
CA LEU A 22 9.36 13.66 0.03
C LEU A 22 8.26 14.08 -0.94
N PHE A 23 7.38 14.96 -0.48
CA PHE A 23 6.29 15.55 -1.27
C PHE A 23 6.46 17.06 -1.29
N ASN A 24 6.04 17.69 -2.39
CA ASN A 24 5.91 19.13 -2.42
C ASN A 24 4.65 19.59 -1.65
N THR A 25 4.50 20.90 -1.48
CA THR A 25 3.39 21.51 -0.73
C THR A 25 2.02 21.16 -1.34
N CYS A 26 1.88 21.24 -2.66
CA CYS A 26 0.62 20.94 -3.34
C CYS A 26 0.22 19.46 -3.21
N GLU A 27 1.19 18.56 -3.33
CA GLU A 27 0.98 17.12 -3.20
C GLU A 27 0.51 16.74 -1.81
N ILE A 28 1.15 17.28 -0.76
CA ILE A 28 0.76 16.96 0.61
C ILE A 28 -0.61 17.54 0.97
N GLU A 29 -0.94 18.73 0.46
CA GLU A 29 -2.27 19.33 0.60
C GLU A 29 -3.35 18.47 -0.07
N ALA A 30 -3.12 18.03 -1.31
CA ALA A 30 -4.03 17.15 -2.03
C ALA A 30 -4.26 15.82 -1.28
N ILE A 31 -3.19 15.20 -0.78
CA ILE A 31 -3.27 13.97 0.04
C ILE A 31 -4.06 14.22 1.32
N ASN A 32 -3.81 15.34 2.01
CA ASN A 32 -4.52 15.69 3.24
C ASN A 32 -6.01 15.90 3.00
N GLN A 33 -6.37 16.61 1.94
CA GLN A 33 -7.76 16.84 1.55
C GLN A 33 -8.46 15.53 1.18
N TYR A 34 -7.79 14.66 0.42
CA TYR A 34 -8.28 13.32 0.11
C TYR A 34 -8.55 12.53 1.40
N CYS A 35 -7.56 12.46 2.31
CA CYS A 35 -7.71 11.74 3.57
C CYS A 35 -8.86 12.29 4.43
N LYS A 36 -9.05 13.62 4.45
CA LYS A 36 -10.17 14.26 5.15
C LYS A 36 -11.52 13.89 4.52
N LYS A 37 -11.63 13.98 3.20
CA LYS A 37 -12.87 13.66 2.45
C LYS A 37 -13.31 12.22 2.64
N TYR A 38 -12.38 11.26 2.56
CA TYR A 38 -12.68 9.83 2.65
C TYR A 38 -12.46 9.23 4.05
N LYS A 39 -12.25 10.08 5.08
CA LYS A 39 -12.05 9.68 6.49
C LYS A 39 -10.95 8.63 6.67
N VAL A 40 -9.86 8.79 5.92
CA VAL A 40 -8.69 7.90 6.00
C VAL A 40 -7.99 8.12 7.34
N LYS A 41 -8.09 7.14 8.24
CA LYS A 41 -7.50 7.22 9.59
C LYS A 41 -5.98 7.07 9.59
N ASN A 42 -5.40 6.35 8.63
CA ASN A 42 -3.96 6.06 8.58
C ASN A 42 -3.39 6.37 7.19
N LYS A 43 -2.68 7.49 7.09
CA LYS A 43 -2.06 7.98 5.84
C LYS A 43 -1.00 7.00 5.33
N SER A 44 -0.11 6.53 6.20
CA SER A 44 0.96 5.60 5.82
C SER A 44 0.40 4.27 5.29
N LYS A 45 -0.71 3.79 5.87
CA LYS A 45 -1.43 2.60 5.38
C LYS A 45 -1.94 2.84 3.96
N PHE A 46 -2.60 3.98 3.74
CA PHE A 46 -3.18 4.36 2.45
C PHE A 46 -2.10 4.50 1.38
N ILE A 47 -1.03 5.26 1.64
CA ILE A 47 0.07 5.47 0.69
C ILE A 47 0.67 4.13 0.27
N ARG A 48 0.95 3.24 1.23
CA ARG A 48 1.46 1.89 0.94
C ARG A 48 0.50 1.07 0.09
N GLU A 49 -0.79 1.09 0.40
CA GLU A 49 -1.80 0.37 -0.37
C GLU A 49 -1.92 0.89 -1.80
N ALA A 50 -1.90 2.22 -1.98
CA ALA A 50 -1.92 2.83 -3.30
C ALA A 50 -0.70 2.41 -4.15
N ILE A 51 0.50 2.46 -3.57
CA ILE A 51 1.75 2.07 -4.26
C ILE A 51 1.70 0.58 -4.64
N ILE A 52 1.42 -0.31 -3.68
CA ILE A 52 1.41 -1.76 -3.94
C ILE A 52 0.32 -2.13 -4.94
N SER A 53 -0.85 -1.52 -4.86
CA SER A 53 -1.93 -1.76 -5.84
C SER A 53 -1.48 -1.38 -7.25
N LYS A 54 -0.80 -0.24 -7.41
CA LYS A 54 -0.28 0.18 -8.72
C LYS A 54 0.77 -0.79 -9.27
N VAL A 55 1.69 -1.25 -8.41
CA VAL A 55 2.74 -2.23 -8.79
C VAL A 55 2.12 -3.57 -9.21
N LEU A 56 1.20 -4.12 -8.41
CA LEU A 56 0.56 -5.40 -8.71
C LEU A 56 -0.30 -5.32 -9.98
N ASN A 57 -1.09 -4.25 -10.13
CA ASN A 57 -1.91 -4.05 -11.33
C ASN A 57 -1.03 -3.97 -12.59
N GLN A 58 0.15 -3.35 -12.51
CA GLN A 58 1.07 -3.29 -13.63
C GLN A 58 1.60 -4.68 -13.99
N PHE A 59 2.04 -5.46 -13.00
CA PHE A 59 2.46 -6.85 -13.23
C PHE A 59 1.35 -7.70 -13.85
N ASP A 60 0.10 -7.51 -13.44
CA ASP A 60 -1.04 -8.22 -14.03
C ASP A 60 -1.30 -7.80 -15.49
N GLN A 61 -1.03 -6.55 -15.87
CA GLN A 61 -1.15 -6.11 -17.27
C GLN A 61 0.01 -6.60 -18.15
N ASP A 62 1.22 -6.64 -17.59
CA ASP A 62 2.43 -7.06 -18.30
C ASP A 62 2.52 -8.58 -18.42
N TYR A 63 1.73 -9.33 -17.64
CA TYR A 63 1.63 -10.76 -17.81
C TYR A 63 0.97 -11.08 -19.16
N PRO A 64 1.67 -11.78 -20.08
CA PRO A 64 1.10 -12.12 -21.37
C PRO A 64 -0.16 -12.94 -21.12
N ARG A 65 -1.32 -12.39 -21.46
CA ARG A 65 -2.57 -13.13 -21.39
C ARG A 65 -2.44 -14.25 -22.42
N LEU A 66 -2.41 -15.49 -21.93
CA LEU A 66 -2.48 -16.67 -22.77
C LEU A 66 -3.69 -16.48 -23.69
N PHE A 67 -3.46 -16.59 -24.99
CA PHE A 67 -4.39 -16.33 -26.09
C PHE A 67 -5.85 -16.67 -25.76
#